data_AF-A0A2C7AUM3-F1
#
_entry.id   AF-A0A2C7AUM3-F1
#
_cell.length_a   1.000
_cell.length_b   1.000
_cell.length_c   1.000
_cell.angle_alpha   90.00
_cell.angle_beta   90.00
_cell.angle_gamma   90.00
#
_symmetry.space_group_name_H-M   'P 1'
#
loop_
_entity.id
_entity.type
_entity.pdbx_description
1 polymer ?
#
loop_
_entity_poly.entity_id
_entity_poly.type
_entity_poly.pdbx_seq_one_letter_code
_entity_poly.pdbx_strand_id
1 'polypeptide(L)'
;MAVSWAEVSLAPHGPLVARLIGTSHGRGRILPQPDAASLATPSDPAEVNERVAALFGSGEWPELMAATSTTYGVWGCAYLEALLRAADCQVSKEGS
;
A
#
# COMPACT_ATOMS: atom_id res chain seq x y z
N MET A 1 -0.94 5.01 -7.92
CA MET A 1 -0.09 4.09 -7.13
C MET A 1 0.69 3.11 -8.02
N ALA A 2 0.08 2.53 -9.05
CA ALA A 2 0.77 1.57 -9.94
C ALA A 2 1.91 2.19 -10.76
N VAL A 3 1.73 3.41 -11.30
CA VAL A 3 2.70 4.07 -12.21
C VAL A 3 4.02 4.47 -11.53
N SER A 4 4.02 4.74 -10.22
CA SER A 4 5.23 5.09 -9.46
C SER A 4 5.78 3.93 -8.64
N TRP A 5 5.27 2.72 -8.84
CA TRP A 5 5.60 1.57 -7.99
C TRP A 5 7.10 1.24 -8.04
N ALA A 6 7.70 1.25 -9.23
CA ALA A 6 9.11 0.94 -9.40
C ALA A 6 9.99 1.91 -8.58
N GLU A 7 9.69 3.20 -8.63
CA GLU A 7 10.41 4.23 -7.87
C GLU A 7 10.24 4.03 -6.36
N VAL A 8 9.02 3.77 -5.89
CA VAL A 8 8.74 3.54 -4.47
C VAL A 8 9.42 2.26 -3.97
N SER A 9 9.42 1.19 -4.77
CA SER A 9 10.01 -0.09 -4.36
C SER A 9 11.54 -0.07 -4.23
N LEU A 10 12.20 0.80 -4.99
CA LEU A 10 13.67 0.92 -5.02
C LEU A 10 14.22 1.94 -4.01
N ALA A 11 13.35 2.78 -3.44
CA ALA A 11 13.76 3.77 -2.46
C ALA A 11 14.20 3.13 -1.12
N PRO A 12 15.07 3.81 -0.33
CA PRO A 12 15.31 3.43 1.06
C PRO A 12 13.99 3.38 1.83
N HIS A 13 13.73 2.28 2.54
CA HIS A 13 12.45 1.99 3.20
C HIS A 13 11.24 1.87 2.24
N GLY A 14 11.45 1.68 0.94
CA GLY A 14 10.42 1.53 -0.09
C GLY A 14 9.28 0.56 0.26
N PRO A 15 9.58 -0.65 0.78
CA PRO A 15 8.55 -1.57 1.26
C PRO A 15 7.68 -0.99 2.38
N LEU A 16 8.27 -0.23 3.31
CA LEU A 16 7.52 0.44 4.38
C LEU A 16 6.65 1.55 3.81
N VAL A 17 7.17 2.36 2.89
CA VAL A 17 6.40 3.42 2.21
C VAL A 17 5.21 2.84 1.45
N ALA A 18 5.43 1.78 0.67
CA ALA A 18 4.39 1.05 -0.04
C ALA A 18 3.30 0.51 0.89
N ARG A 19 3.69 -0.08 2.02
CA ARG A 19 2.75 -0.51 3.07
C ARG A 19 1.93 0.65 3.62
N LEU A 20 2.58 1.75 3.98
CA LEU A 20 1.91 2.92 4.57
C LEU A 20 0.89 3.54 3.61
N ILE A 21 1.21 3.64 2.32
CA ILE A 21 0.29 4.12 1.28
C ILE A 21 -0.86 3.13 1.06
N GLY A 22 -0.59 1.82 0.98
CA GLY A 22 -1.65 0.84 0.74
C GLY A 22 -2.57 0.62 1.96
N THR A 23 -2.15 0.99 3.16
CA THR A 23 -2.92 0.81 4.42
C THR A 23 -3.50 2.11 5.00
N SER A 24 -3.29 3.26 4.36
CA SER A 24 -3.66 4.57 4.92
C SER A 24 -5.16 4.63 5.27
N HIS A 25 -6.02 4.04 4.44
CA HIS A 25 -7.47 3.93 4.65
C HIS A 25 -7.94 2.54 5.11
N GLY A 26 -7.03 1.71 5.64
CA GLY A 26 -7.36 0.38 6.18
C GLY A 26 -7.61 -0.71 5.15
N ARG A 27 -7.73 -0.37 3.86
CA ARG A 27 -8.02 -1.32 2.77
C ARG A 27 -6.94 -2.39 2.64
N GLY A 28 -5.65 -2.01 2.59
CA GLY A 28 -4.52 -2.93 2.45
C GLY A 28 -4.27 -3.93 3.60
N ARG A 29 -5.03 -3.85 4.72
CA ARG A 29 -4.79 -4.68 5.92
C ARG A 29 -5.50 -6.04 5.91
N ILE A 30 -6.59 -6.19 5.15
CA ILE A 30 -7.38 -7.43 5.11
C ILE A 30 -6.87 -8.32 3.98
N LEU A 31 -6.41 -9.53 4.28
CA LEU A 31 -5.93 -10.49 3.26
C LEU A 31 -6.74 -11.80 3.32
N PRO A 32 -7.08 -12.41 2.16
CA PRO A 32 -6.89 -11.89 0.79
C PRO A 32 -7.73 -10.62 0.55
N GLN A 33 -7.31 -9.76 -0.39
CA GLN A 33 -8.07 -8.56 -0.78
C GLN A 33 -9.20 -8.99 -1.72
N PRO A 34 -10.45 -9.15 -1.24
CA PRO A 34 -11.52 -9.73 -2.06
C PRO A 34 -11.93 -8.84 -3.23
N ASP A 35 -11.58 -7.56 -3.18
CA ASP A 35 -11.88 -6.53 -4.16
C ASP A 35 -10.65 -6.13 -5.01
N ALA A 36 -9.58 -6.93 -5.03
CA ALA A 36 -8.40 -6.65 -5.83
C ALA A 36 -8.72 -6.41 -7.31
N ALA A 37 -9.70 -7.15 -7.85
CA ALA A 37 -10.22 -6.97 -9.22
C ALA A 37 -10.97 -5.65 -9.45
N SER A 38 -11.33 -4.92 -8.39
CA SER A 38 -11.90 -3.57 -8.46
C SER A 38 -10.86 -2.46 -8.39
N LEU A 39 -9.59 -2.80 -8.12
CA LEU A 39 -8.49 -1.83 -8.05
C LEU A 39 -7.99 -1.39 -9.42
N ALA A 40 -8.33 -2.14 -10.47
CA ALA A 40 -8.06 -1.79 -11.85
C ALA A 40 -9.21 -2.28 -12.75
N THR A 41 -9.49 -1.52 -13.80
CA THR A 41 -10.50 -1.80 -14.80
C THR A 41 -9.84 -2.16 -16.14
N PRO A 42 -10.52 -2.89 -17.03
CA PRO A 42 -9.99 -3.16 -18.38
C PRO A 42 -9.68 -1.90 -19.20
N SER A 43 -10.23 -0.75 -18.82
CA SER A 43 -9.94 0.55 -19.43
C SER A 43 -8.67 1.23 -18.89
N ASP A 44 -8.11 0.75 -17.77
CA ASP A 44 -6.85 1.26 -17.26
C ASP A 44 -5.67 0.81 -18.15
N PRO A 45 -4.56 1.56 -18.14
CA PRO A 45 -3.36 1.17 -18.88
C PRO A 45 -2.91 -0.26 -18.54
N ALA A 46 -2.44 -1.02 -19.53
CA ALA A 46 -2.04 -2.42 -19.36
C ALA A 46 -1.02 -2.60 -18.21
N GLU A 47 -0.06 -1.68 -18.09
CA GLU A 47 0.93 -1.67 -17.01
C GLU A 47 0.30 -1.56 -15.61
N VAL A 48 -0.79 -0.79 -15.47
CA VAL A 48 -1.52 -0.67 -14.20
C VAL A 48 -2.22 -1.99 -13.87
N ASN A 49 -2.89 -2.59 -14.86
CA ASN A 49 -3.57 -3.87 -14.72
C ASN A 49 -2.60 -5.00 -14.34
N GLU A 50 -1.45 -5.09 -15.03
CA GLU A 50 -0.39 -6.07 -14.73
C GLU A 50 0.18 -5.88 -13.32
N ARG A 51 0.43 -4.62 -12.91
CA ARG A 51 0.98 -4.35 -11.57
C ARG A 51 -0.01 -4.66 -10.46
N VAL A 52 -1.29 -4.37 -10.65
CA VAL A 52 -2.35 -4.74 -9.69
C VAL A 52 -2.46 -6.27 -9.58
N ALA A 53 -2.38 -6.99 -10.70
CA ALA A 53 -2.36 -8.45 -10.70
C ALA A 53 -1.13 -9.02 -9.98
N ALA A 54 0.07 -8.46 -10.20
CA ALA A 54 1.28 -8.89 -9.49
C ALA A 54 1.20 -8.63 -7.98
N LEU A 55 0.72 -7.44 -7.59
CA LEU A 55 0.63 -7.07 -6.18
C LEU A 55 -0.39 -7.92 -5.43
N PHE A 56 -1.60 -8.04 -5.96
CA PHE A 56 -2.73 -8.60 -5.21
C PHE A 56 -3.16 -10.00 -5.67
N GLY A 57 -2.83 -10.39 -6.91
CA GLY A 57 -3.16 -11.70 -7.48
C GLY A 57 -2.05 -12.74 -7.30
N SER A 58 -0.78 -12.36 -7.33
CA SER A 58 0.35 -13.31 -7.19
C SER A 58 1.02 -13.32 -5.81
N GLY A 59 0.55 -12.51 -4.86
CA GLY A 59 0.99 -12.59 -3.46
C GLY A 59 2.14 -11.66 -3.05
N GLU A 60 2.62 -10.78 -3.93
CA GLU A 60 3.68 -9.82 -3.58
C GLU A 60 3.26 -8.87 -2.45
N TRP A 61 1.97 -8.51 -2.37
CA TRP A 61 1.45 -7.67 -1.28
C TRP A 61 1.52 -8.36 0.10
N PRO A 62 1.00 -9.59 0.29
CA PRO A 62 1.26 -10.38 1.50
C PRO A 62 2.74 -10.49 1.88
N GLU A 63 3.62 -10.74 0.92
CA GLU A 63 5.08 -10.85 1.16
C GLU A 63 5.66 -9.53 1.65
N LEU A 64 5.29 -8.40 1.04
CA LEU A 64 5.68 -7.07 1.48
C LEU A 64 5.19 -6.77 2.90
N MET A 65 3.94 -7.14 3.21
CA MET A 65 3.37 -6.99 4.55
C MET A 65 4.11 -7.84 5.59
N ALA A 66 4.51 -9.07 5.23
CA ALA A 66 5.29 -9.94 6.10
C ALA A 66 6.72 -9.39 6.31
N ALA A 67 7.41 -8.99 5.24
CA ALA A 67 8.75 -8.44 5.29
C ALA A 67 8.82 -7.19 6.17
N THR A 68 7.89 -6.26 5.98
CA THR A 68 7.81 -5.04 6.82
C THR A 68 7.49 -5.36 8.28
N SER A 69 6.60 -6.33 8.55
CA SER A 69 6.30 -6.74 9.92
C SER A 69 7.52 -7.37 10.61
N THR A 70 8.34 -8.13 9.89
CA THR A 70 9.60 -8.70 10.39
C THR A 70 10.63 -7.62 10.69
N THR A 71 10.77 -6.61 9.82
CA THR A 71 11.77 -5.55 9.98
C THR A 71 11.40 -4.53 11.06
N TYR A 72 10.14 -4.09 11.12
CA TYR A 72 9.72 -2.98 11.98
C TYR A 72 8.87 -3.42 13.18
N GLY A 73 8.52 -4.70 13.25
CA GLY A 73 7.59 -5.24 14.23
C GLY A 73 6.14 -4.86 13.93
N VAL A 74 5.21 -5.75 14.28
CA VAL A 74 3.77 -5.53 14.09
C VAL A 74 3.27 -4.24 14.75
N TRP A 75 3.78 -3.92 15.96
CA TRP A 75 3.44 -2.68 16.67
C TRP A 75 4.06 -1.44 16.04
N GLY A 76 5.30 -1.54 15.54
CA GLY A 76 5.96 -0.43 14.85
C GLY A 76 5.24 -0.07 13.56
N CYS A 77 4.84 -1.07 12.77
CA CYS A 77 4.01 -0.85 11.59
C CYS A 77 2.67 -0.20 11.95
N ALA A 78 1.95 -0.75 12.94
CA ALA A 78 0.65 -0.21 13.35
C ALA A 78 0.75 1.25 13.83
N TYR A 79 1.82 1.58 14.57
CA TYR A 79 2.10 2.95 15.02
C TYR A 79 2.32 3.91 13.85
N LEU A 80 3.18 3.55 12.89
CA LEU A 80 3.48 4.40 11.73
C LEU A 80 2.25 4.58 10.84
N GLU A 81 1.44 3.53 10.66
CA GLU A 81 0.16 3.62 9.93
C GLU A 81 -0.85 4.51 10.65
N ALA A 82 -0.86 4.54 12.00
CA ALA A 82 -1.70 5.44 12.78
C ALA A 82 -1.22 6.89 12.66
N LEU A 83 0.10 7.09 12.72
CA LEU A 83 0.73 8.40 12.59
C LEU A 83 0.45 9.03 11.22
N LEU A 84 0.60 8.27 10.13
CA LEU A 84 0.27 8.74 8.78
C LEU A 84 -1.19 9.16 8.68
N ARG A 85 -2.12 8.36 9.23
CA ARG A 85 -3.55 8.69 9.21
C ARG A 85 -3.86 9.95 10.00
N ALA A 86 -3.21 10.16 11.14
CA ALA A 86 -3.37 11.38 11.91
C ALA A 86 -2.88 12.61 11.13
N ALA A 87 -1.74 12.52 10.45
CA ALA A 87 -1.19 13.58 9.62
C ALA A 87 -2.11 13.92 8.43
N ASP A 88 -2.60 12.89 7.72
CA ASP A 88 -3.51 13.05 6.58
C ASP A 88 -4.82 13.75 6.98
N CYS A 89 -5.37 13.38 8.15
CA CYS A 89 -6.55 14.04 8.72
C CYS A 89 -6.31 15.50 9.14
N GLN A 90 -5.08 15.89 9.51
CA GLN A 90 -4.75 17.28 9.85
C GLN A 90 -4.66 18.14 8.59
N VAL A 91 -3.88 17.71 7.60
CA VAL A 91 -3.71 18.45 6.34
C VAL A 91 -5.04 18.61 5.60
N SER A 92 -5.90 17.60 5.63
CA SER A 92 -7.24 17.68 5.03
C SER A 92 -8.16 18.72 5.70
N LYS A 93 -7.91 19.12 6.95
CA LYS A 93 -8.68 20.16 7.66
C LYS A 93 -8.17 21.58 7.43
N GLU A 94 -6.89 21.73 7.10
CA GLU A 94 -6.27 23.03 6.82
C GLU A 94 -6.60 23.55 5.40
N GLY A 95 -7.22 22.73 4.56
CA GLY A 95 -7.58 23.04 3.18
C GLY A 95 -9.05 23.41 2.93
N SER A 96 -9.69 24.19 3.82
CA SER A 96 -10.99 24.82 3.55
C SER A 96 -10.99 26.33 3.74
#